data_AF-A0A803TTQ3-F1
#
_entry.id   AF-A0A803TTQ3-F1
#
_cell.length_a   1.000
_cell.length_b   1.000
_cell.length_c   1.000
_cell.angle_alpha   90.00
_cell.angle_beta   90.00
_cell.angle_gamma   90.00
#
_symmetry.space_group_name_H-M   'P 1'
#
loop_
_entity.id
_entity.type
_entity.pdbx_description
1 polymer ?
#
loop_
_entity_poly.entity_id
_entity_poly.type
_entity_poly.pdbx_seq_one_letter_code
_entity_poly.pdbx_strand_id
1 'polypeptide(L)'
;KPSCRTKRQKTSRSCRAGLIFPVSRVDRFLRRGDYAERIGSGASVYMAAVLQYLTYDIVDIAGNIASRDNKHRIVPEHLQQAISNDSELHSLLGGISFSSVKDEPNNNPVPSAKRGRGKKPNKAVKAPNEVAT
;
A
#
# COMPACT_ATOMS: atom_id res chain seq x y z
N LYS A 1 51.08 21.27 -29.41
CA LYS A 1 49.75 21.88 -29.21
C LYS A 1 48.86 20.89 -28.48
N PRO A 2 48.44 21.12 -27.22
CA PRO A 2 47.42 20.28 -26.61
C PRO A 2 46.05 20.67 -27.17
N SER A 3 45.39 19.75 -27.87
CA SER A 3 44.01 19.92 -28.32
C SER A 3 43.09 19.83 -27.11
N CYS A 4 42.51 20.94 -26.70
CA CYS A 4 41.44 20.99 -25.71
C CYS A 4 40.18 20.33 -26.28
N ARG A 5 40.03 19.00 -26.11
CA ARG A 5 38.77 18.32 -26.40
C ARG A 5 37.73 18.75 -25.38
N THR A 6 36.72 19.49 -25.82
CA THR A 6 35.53 19.82 -25.01
C THR A 6 34.90 18.53 -24.49
N LYS A 7 34.86 18.35 -23.16
CA LYS A 7 34.27 17.17 -22.53
C LYS A 7 32.77 17.14 -22.86
N ARG A 8 32.33 16.14 -23.63
CA ARG A 8 30.90 15.89 -23.89
C ARG A 8 30.17 15.72 -22.55
N GLN A 9 29.03 16.37 -22.41
CA GLN A 9 28.15 16.20 -21.26
C GLN A 9 27.78 14.73 -21.13
N LYS A 10 28.06 14.14 -19.95
CA LYS A 10 27.79 12.73 -19.70
C LYS A 10 26.31 12.57 -19.37
N THR A 11 25.52 12.08 -20.31
CA THR A 11 24.15 11.66 -20.04
C THR A 11 24.15 10.42 -19.14
N SER A 12 23.33 10.43 -18.09
CA SER A 12 23.24 9.31 -17.16
C SER A 12 22.58 8.09 -17.81
N ARG A 13 22.92 6.89 -17.34
CA ARG A 13 22.28 5.66 -17.83
C ARG A 13 20.76 5.66 -17.60
N SER A 14 20.31 6.19 -16.46
CA SER A 14 18.89 6.36 -16.16
C SER A 14 18.18 7.26 -17.16
N CYS A 15 18.76 8.42 -17.48
CA CYS A 15 18.22 9.34 -18.48
C CYS A 15 18.12 8.69 -19.87
N ARG A 16 19.14 7.92 -20.27
CA ARG A 16 19.11 7.16 -21.54
C ARG A 16 18.05 6.06 -21.56
N ALA A 17 17.78 5.44 -20.41
CA ALA A 17 16.79 4.39 -20.26
C ALA A 17 15.36 4.91 -20.02
N GLY A 18 15.17 6.22 -19.84
CA GLY A 18 13.87 6.80 -19.48
C GLY A 18 13.39 6.43 -18.07
N LEU A 19 14.30 6.10 -17.16
CA LEU A 19 13.97 5.69 -15.80
C LEU A 19 14.29 6.80 -14.79
N ILE A 20 13.41 6.97 -13.81
CA ILE A 20 13.64 7.78 -12.60
C ILE A 20 14.60 7.03 -11.67
N PHE A 21 14.49 5.70 -11.61
CA PHE A 21 15.33 4.88 -10.76
C PHE A 21 16.81 4.89 -11.20
N PRO A 22 17.76 4.85 -10.25
CA PRO A 22 19.19 5.01 -10.54
C PRO A 22 19.82 3.71 -11.07
N VAL A 23 19.82 3.51 -12.39
CA VAL A 23 20.40 2.34 -13.08
C VAL A 23 21.84 2.09 -12.65
N SER A 24 22.66 3.15 -12.55
CA SER A 24 24.06 3.00 -12.15
C SER A 24 24.26 2.54 -10.71
N ARG A 25 23.31 2.86 -9.82
CA ARG A 25 23.36 2.43 -8.42
C ARG A 25 22.94 0.96 -8.31
N VAL A 26 21.91 0.57 -9.05
CA VAL A 26 21.46 -0.83 -9.14
C VAL A 26 22.57 -1.74 -9.68
N ASP A 27 23.24 -1.35 -10.76
CA ASP A 27 24.40 -2.10 -11.30
C ASP A 27 25.51 -2.28 -10.25
N ARG A 28 25.82 -1.24 -9.46
CA ARG A 28 26.80 -1.35 -8.38
C ARG A 28 26.36 -2.32 -7.28
N PHE A 29 25.07 -2.31 -6.92
CA PHE A 29 24.55 -3.23 -5.92
C PHE A 29 24.53 -4.68 -6.42
N LEU A 30 24.18 -4.89 -7.69
CA LEU A 30 24.24 -6.22 -8.31
C LEU A 30 25.66 -6.78 -8.29
N ARG A 31 26.68 -5.96 -8.60
CA ARG A 31 28.09 -6.38 -8.55
C ARG A 31 28.62 -6.60 -7.13
N ARG A 32 28.07 -5.90 -6.15
CA ARG A 32 28.45 -6.06 -4.73
C ARG A 32 27.79 -7.27 -4.08
N GLY A 33 26.65 -7.72 -4.62
CA GLY A 33 25.90 -8.85 -4.08
C GLY A 33 26.39 -10.22 -4.55
N ASP A 34 27.46 -10.28 -5.36
CA ASP A 34 28.09 -11.52 -5.86
C ASP A 34 27.09 -12.54 -6.45
N TYR A 35 26.01 -12.06 -7.09
CA TYR A 35 24.98 -12.93 -7.69
C TYR A 35 25.47 -13.73 -8.90
N ALA A 36 26.48 -13.22 -9.61
CA ALA A 36 27.11 -13.85 -10.77
C ALA A 36 28.50 -13.22 -11.03
N GLU A 37 29.40 -13.98 -11.67
CA GLU A 37 30.75 -13.52 -12.02
C GLU A 37 30.71 -12.31 -12.99
N ARG A 38 29.77 -12.29 -13.94
CA ARG A 38 29.61 -11.23 -14.92
C ARG A 38 28.17 -10.75 -14.98
N ILE A 39 27.98 -9.44 -14.87
CA ILE A 39 26.67 -8.80 -14.92
C ILE A 39 26.59 -7.97 -16.20
N GLY A 40 25.64 -8.34 -17.07
CA GLY A 40 25.36 -7.65 -18.32
C GLY A 40 24.81 -6.24 -18.08
N SER A 41 25.10 -5.33 -19.00
CA SER A 41 24.64 -3.92 -18.91
C SER A 41 23.12 -3.81 -18.85
N GLY A 42 22.40 -4.66 -19.59
CA GLY A 42 20.94 -4.71 -19.62
C GLY A 42 20.29 -5.16 -18.30
N ALA A 43 20.96 -6.01 -17.50
CA ALA A 43 20.41 -6.51 -16.24
C ALA A 43 20.11 -5.38 -15.25
N SER A 44 21.01 -4.40 -15.15
CA SER A 44 20.82 -3.23 -14.29
C SER A 44 19.68 -2.31 -14.73
N VAL A 45 19.42 -2.22 -16.04
CA VAL A 45 18.32 -1.43 -16.60
C VAL A 45 17.00 -2.12 -16.34
N TYR A 46 16.92 -3.43 -16.62
CA TYR A 46 15.73 -4.23 -16.38
C TYR A 46 15.36 -4.22 -14.90
N MET A 47 16.32 -4.45 -14.01
CA MET A 47 16.05 -4.46 -12.59
C MET A 47 15.61 -3.08 -12.06
N ALA A 48 16.22 -2.00 -12.55
CA ALA A 48 15.76 -0.65 -12.19
C ALA A 48 14.33 -0.36 -12.68
N ALA A 49 13.96 -0.86 -13.87
CA ALA A 49 12.61 -0.70 -14.41
C ALA A 49 11.57 -1.46 -13.58
N VAL A 50 11.84 -2.72 -13.21
CA VAL A 50 10.93 -3.53 -12.38
C VAL A 50 10.74 -2.88 -11.01
N LEU A 51 11.83 -2.44 -10.36
CA LEU A 51 11.73 -1.75 -9.07
C LEU A 51 10.94 -0.45 -9.15
N GLN A 52 11.11 0.32 -10.23
CA GLN A 52 10.35 1.54 -10.46
C GLN A 52 8.86 1.23 -10.67
N TYR A 53 8.55 0.20 -11.45
CA TYR A 53 7.17 -0.22 -11.72
C TYR A 53 6.45 -0.62 -10.43
N LEU A 54 7.04 -1.50 -9.62
CA LEU A 54 6.46 -1.92 -8.33
C LEU A 54 6.28 -0.74 -7.37
N THR A 55 7.25 0.18 -7.32
CA THR A 55 7.16 1.37 -6.47
C THR A 55 6.04 2.29 -6.92
N TYR A 56 5.87 2.47 -8.24
CA TYR A 56 4.80 3.30 -8.80
C TYR A 56 3.43 2.74 -8.42
N ASP A 57 3.23 1.45 -8.59
CA ASP A 57 1.94 0.79 -8.35
C ASP A 57 1.51 0.88 -6.87
N ILE A 58 2.44 0.57 -5.95
CA ILE A 58 2.19 0.69 -4.51
C ILE A 58 1.87 2.14 -4.12
N VAL A 59 2.60 3.13 -4.67
CA VAL A 59 2.41 4.54 -4.34
C VAL A 59 1.13 5.10 -4.94
N ASP A 60 0.72 4.66 -6.13
CA ASP A 60 -0.53 5.09 -6.79
C ASP A 60 -1.75 4.64 -5.97
N ILE A 61 -1.80 3.36 -5.61
CA ILE A 61 -2.87 2.79 -4.80
C ILE A 61 -2.88 3.47 -3.41
N ALA A 62 -1.73 3.60 -2.75
CA ALA A 62 -1.64 4.25 -1.44
C ALA A 62 -1.96 5.75 -1.48
N GLY A 63 -1.65 6.44 -2.58
CA GLY A 63 -2.01 7.84 -2.81
C GLY A 63 -3.52 8.03 -2.95
N ASN A 64 -4.18 7.13 -3.69
CA ASN A 64 -5.64 7.11 -3.81
C ASN A 64 -6.31 6.87 -2.45
N ILE A 65 -5.79 5.93 -1.64
CA ILE A 65 -6.27 5.67 -0.28
C ILE A 65 -6.07 6.91 0.61
N ALA A 66 -4.88 7.52 0.58
CA ALA A 66 -4.59 8.73 1.35
C ALA A 66 -5.55 9.88 1.02
N SER A 67 -5.86 10.06 -0.27
CA SER A 67 -6.79 11.08 -0.72
C SER A 67 -8.22 10.80 -0.26
N ARG A 68 -8.65 9.54 -0.20
CA ARG A 68 -9.97 9.14 0.35
C ARG A 68 -10.06 9.42 1.85
N ASP A 69 -8.95 9.26 2.55
CA ASP A 69 -8.81 9.59 3.98
C ASP A 69 -8.66 11.10 4.25
N ASN A 70 -8.75 11.96 3.23
CA ASN A 70 -8.51 13.41 3.32
C ASN A 70 -7.11 13.76 3.88
N LYS A 71 -6.11 12.92 3.64
CA LYS A 71 -4.72 13.12 4.04
C LYS A 71 -3.85 13.42 2.83
N HIS A 72 -3.06 14.49 2.89
CA HIS A 72 -2.10 14.84 1.84
C HIS A 72 -0.77 14.06 1.92
N ARG A 73 -0.52 13.35 3.03
CA ARG A 73 0.68 12.56 3.24
C ARG A 73 0.33 11.08 3.27
N ILE A 74 1.08 10.28 2.53
CA ILE A 74 1.01 8.81 2.62
C ILE A 74 1.61 8.39 3.97
N VAL A 75 0.81 7.72 4.81
CA VAL A 75 1.24 7.14 6.08
C VAL A 75 1.33 5.60 5.96
N PRO A 76 2.01 4.90 6.87
CA PRO A 76 2.15 3.44 6.81
C PRO A 76 0.81 2.69 6.71
N GLU A 77 -0.26 3.21 7.31
CA GLU A 77 -1.61 2.64 7.22
C GLU A 77 -2.11 2.54 5.76
N HIS A 78 -1.87 3.57 4.94
CA HIS A 78 -2.30 3.55 3.54
C HIS A 78 -1.51 2.54 2.70
N LEU A 79 -0.24 2.31 3.04
CA LEU A 79 0.59 1.30 2.38
C LEU A 79 0.10 -0.10 2.74
N GLN A 80 -0.24 -0.34 4.01
CA GLN A 80 -0.81 -1.63 4.42
C GLN A 80 -2.15 -1.87 3.73
N GLN A 81 -3.03 -0.88 3.69
CA GLN A 81 -4.31 -1.00 2.98
C GLN A 81 -4.11 -1.24 1.49
N ALA A 82 -3.16 -0.56 0.84
CA ALA A 82 -2.85 -0.80 -0.57
C ALA A 82 -2.42 -2.26 -0.82
N ILE A 83 -1.56 -2.79 0.04
CA ILE A 83 -1.02 -4.15 -0.09
C ILE A 83 -2.07 -5.22 0.28
N SER A 84 -2.90 -4.99 1.29
CA SER A 84 -3.93 -5.95 1.70
C SER A 84 -5.10 -6.03 0.73
N ASN A 85 -5.42 -4.93 0.04
CA ASN A 85 -6.53 -4.88 -0.92
C ASN A 85 -6.16 -5.41 -2.31
N ASP A 86 -4.87 -5.52 -2.62
CA ASP A 86 -4.38 -6.03 -3.90
C ASP A 86 -3.82 -7.46 -3.73
N SER A 87 -4.40 -8.42 -4.45
CA SER A 87 -4.02 -9.83 -4.32
C SER A 87 -2.60 -10.14 -4.80
N GLU A 88 -2.10 -9.41 -5.80
CA GLU A 88 -0.77 -9.64 -6.36
C GLU A 88 0.30 -9.08 -5.41
N LEU A 89 0.07 -7.88 -4.89
CA LEU A 89 0.94 -7.28 -3.88
C LEU A 89 0.90 -8.04 -2.55
N HIS A 90 -0.28 -8.52 -2.13
CA HIS A 90 -0.40 -9.34 -0.93
C HIS A 90 0.39 -10.66 -1.08
N SER A 91 0.32 -11.30 -2.24
CA SER A 91 1.08 -12.52 -2.53
C SER A 91 2.60 -12.26 -2.53
N LEU A 92 3.03 -11.12 -3.10
CA LEU A 92 4.43 -10.73 -3.15
C LEU A 92 5.00 -10.33 -1.78
N LEU A 93 4.19 -9.70 -0.91
CA LEU A 93 4.63 -9.05 0.33
C LEU A 93 4.05 -9.67 1.61
N GLY A 94 3.34 -10.80 1.53
CA GLY A 94 2.56 -11.38 2.64
C GLY A 94 3.35 -11.75 3.90
N GLY A 95 4.68 -11.81 3.83
CA GLY A 95 5.56 -12.04 4.98
C GLY A 95 6.05 -10.77 5.69
N ILE A 96 5.68 -9.57 5.21
CA ILE A 96 6.18 -8.29 5.75
C ILE A 96 5.24 -7.77 6.83
N SER A 97 5.78 -7.48 8.01
CA SER A 97 5.03 -6.85 9.10
C SER A 97 5.29 -5.35 9.14
N PHE A 98 4.21 -4.55 9.17
CA PHE A 98 4.29 -3.09 9.30
C PHE A 98 4.23 -2.71 10.79
N SER A 99 5.34 -2.25 11.35
CA SER A 99 5.52 -2.00 12.79
C SER A 99 4.61 -0.93 13.43
N SER A 100 3.81 -0.22 12.63
CA SER A 100 3.07 0.97 13.07
C SER A 100 1.57 0.92 12.80
N VAL A 101 1.03 -0.23 12.38
CA VAL A 101 -0.35 -0.31 11.92
C VAL A 101 -1.22 -1.09 12.90
N LYS A 102 -2.36 -0.49 13.25
CA LYS A 102 -3.43 -1.17 14.00
C LYS A 102 -4.06 -2.21 13.07
N ASP A 103 -4.31 -3.42 13.58
CA ASP A 103 -4.90 -4.51 12.81
C ASP A 103 -6.11 -4.02 12.01
N GLU A 104 -6.13 -4.33 10.71
CA GLU A 104 -7.27 -4.04 9.84
C GLU A 104 -8.56 -4.59 10.48
N PRO A 105 -9.67 -3.83 10.45
CA PRO A 105 -10.92 -4.31 11.03
C PRO A 105 -11.36 -5.58 10.30
N ASN A 106 -11.31 -6.70 11.02
CA ASN A 106 -11.72 -8.00 10.53
C ASN A 106 -13.19 -7.95 10.07
N ASN A 107 -13.44 -8.06 8.76
CA ASN A 107 -14.77 -8.08 8.14
C ASN A 107 -15.50 -9.42 8.32
N ASN A 108 -15.02 -10.32 9.19
CA ASN A 108 -15.82 -11.46 9.62
C ASN A 108 -17.10 -10.93 10.29
N PRO A 109 -18.30 -11.35 9.86
CA PRO A 109 -19.54 -10.91 10.47
C PRO A 109 -19.55 -11.39 11.92
N VAL A 110 -19.17 -10.49 12.82
CA VAL A 110 -19.38 -10.69 14.25
C VAL A 110 -20.88 -10.88 14.41
N PRO A 111 -21.37 -11.96 15.05
CA PRO A 111 -22.80 -12.15 15.22
C PRO A 111 -23.32 -10.96 16.00
N SER A 112 -24.01 -10.05 15.30
CA SER A 112 -24.57 -8.86 15.89
C SER A 112 -25.50 -9.30 17.02
N ALA A 113 -25.23 -8.84 18.24
CA ALA A 113 -26.07 -9.13 19.39
C ALA A 113 -27.51 -8.73 19.03
N LYS A 114 -28.41 -9.72 18.99
CA LYS A 114 -29.83 -9.50 18.75
C LYS A 114 -30.30 -8.42 19.72
N ARG A 115 -30.59 -7.21 19.20
CA ARG A 115 -31.21 -6.14 19.99
C ARG A 115 -32.60 -6.62 20.40
N GLY A 116 -32.70 -7.17 21.60
CA GLY A 116 -33.98 -7.44 22.24
C GLY A 116 -34.74 -6.12 22.40
N ARG A 117 -35.80 -5.94 21.62
CA ARG A 117 -36.78 -4.87 21.85
C ARG A 117 -37.38 -5.10 23.24
N GLY A 118 -36.94 -4.32 24.23
CA GLY A 118 -37.50 -4.31 25.58
C GLY A 118 -38.99 -3.98 25.54
N LYS A 119 -39.81 -4.96 25.91
CA LYS A 119 -41.25 -4.84 26.10
C LYS A 119 -41.48 -4.01 27.37
N LYS A 120 -41.98 -2.78 27.25
CA LYS A 120 -42.41 -1.99 28.43
C LYS A 120 -43.61 -2.68 29.10
N PRO A 121 -43.62 -2.92 30.42
CA PRO A 121 -44.80 -3.41 31.11
C PRO A 121 -45.77 -2.24 31.35
N ASN A 122 -46.99 -2.34 30.80
CA ASN A 122 -48.06 -1.39 31.10
C ASN A 122 -48.61 -1.62 32.50
N LYS A 123 -48.69 -0.52 33.26
CA LYS A 123 -49.25 -0.39 34.60
C LYS A 123 -50.72 -0.83 34.63
N ALA A 124 -51.07 -1.56 35.68
CA ALA A 124 -52.43 -2.02 35.98
C ALA A 124 -53.42 -0.84 36.11
N VAL A 125 -54.57 -0.96 35.45
CA VAL A 125 -55.79 -0.17 35.74
C VAL A 125 -56.78 -1.11 36.40
N LYS A 126 -57.20 -0.72 37.60
CA LYS A 126 -58.16 -1.40 38.48
C LYS A 126 -59.59 -1.14 37.97
N ALA A 127 -60.36 -2.20 37.75
CA ALA A 127 -61.81 -2.17 37.51
C ALA A 127 -62.59 -2.01 38.84
N PRO A 128 -63.93 -1.96 38.90
CA PRO A 128 -64.96 -1.92 37.84
C PRO A 128 -66.01 -0.80 38.07
N ASN A 129 -67.04 -0.70 37.23
CA ASN A 129 -68.43 -0.70 37.72
C ASN A 129 -69.43 -0.94 36.59
N GLU A 130 -70.40 -1.78 36.93
CA GLU A 130 -71.40 -2.42 36.09
C GLU A 130 -72.52 -1.49 35.68
N VAL A 131 -73.16 -1.82 34.56
CA VAL A 131 -74.43 -1.26 34.09
C VAL A 131 -75.56 -2.09 34.67
N ALA A 132 -76.51 -1.47 35.38
CA ALA A 132 -77.85 -2.02 35.56
C ALA A 132 -78.87 -0.92 35.90
N THR A 133 -79.88 -0.80 35.01
CA THR A 133 -81.17 -0.06 35.07
C THR A 133 -81.15 1.45 34.86
#